data_AF-A0AA41VQR2-F1
#
_entry.id   AF-A0AA41VQR2-F1
#
_cell.length_a   1.000
_cell.length_b   1.000
_cell.length_c   1.000
_cell.angle_alpha   90.00
_cell.angle_beta   90.00
_cell.angle_gamma   90.00
#
_symmetry.space_group_name_H-M   'P 1'
#
loop_
_entity.id
_entity.type
_entity.pdbx_description
1 polymer ?
#
loop_
_entity_poly.entity_id
_entity_poly.type
_entity_poly.pdbx_seq_one_letter_code
_entity_poly.pdbx_strand_id
1 'polypeptide(L)'
;MAGDDADLELKKKVEDLSVDLKEKKEELEDLEALNMNLIIKERQSNDELQEARKELIQELKDNQNRAVIRVKRMGELDPKPFHDACKKKYTADDAAVKACEKCTKWQDKLRDSNWFPFVNVKVGDDEYKTEVNENDEKLIRLRNKMGEEVYKAVAKALMELNEYNGSGRYIVPELWNYKEDRRATLKEGIQRLIKLKKKK
;
A
#
# COMPACT_ATOMS: atom_id res chain seq x y z
N MET A 1 55.15 41.18 -27.38
CA MET A 1 55.66 39.92 -26.78
C MET A 1 54.85 39.48 -25.57
N ALA A 2 54.41 40.34 -24.64
CA ALA A 2 53.58 39.91 -23.50
C ALA A 2 52.12 39.50 -23.85
N GLY A 3 51.57 39.96 -24.98
CA GLY A 3 50.21 39.62 -25.42
C GLY A 3 50.07 38.25 -26.10
N ASP A 4 51.14 37.75 -26.75
CA ASP A 4 51.09 36.47 -27.49
C ASP A 4 51.22 35.27 -26.54
N ASP A 5 51.98 35.41 -25.45
CA ASP A 5 52.21 34.33 -24.48
C ASP A 5 50.95 34.05 -23.64
N ALA A 6 50.20 35.11 -23.29
CA ALA A 6 48.92 34.99 -22.60
C ALA A 6 47.82 34.37 -23.50
N ASP A 7 47.83 34.66 -24.81
CA ASP A 7 46.90 34.06 -25.77
C ASP A 7 47.20 32.56 -25.99
N LEU A 8 48.47 32.17 -26.01
CA LEU A 8 48.90 30.78 -26.07
C LEU A 8 48.49 29.99 -24.81
N GLU A 9 48.65 30.57 -23.62
CA GLU A 9 48.22 29.94 -22.36
C GLU A 9 46.69 29.79 -22.29
N LEU A 10 45.95 30.78 -22.80
CA LEU A 10 44.49 30.73 -22.87
C LEU A 10 44.01 29.63 -23.84
N LYS A 11 44.64 29.51 -25.02
CA LYS A 11 44.34 28.44 -25.99
C LYS A 11 44.53 27.06 -25.41
N LYS A 12 45.64 26.83 -24.70
CA LYS A 12 45.91 25.55 -24.05
C LYS A 12 44.86 25.19 -23.00
N LYS A 13 44.45 26.16 -22.16
CA LYS A 13 43.36 25.94 -21.18
C LYS A 13 42.03 25.61 -21.85
N VAL A 14 41.71 26.24 -22.99
CA VAL A 14 40.49 25.94 -23.76
C VAL A 14 40.54 24.52 -24.35
N GLU A 15 41.70 24.09 -24.85
CA GLU A 15 41.90 22.73 -25.35
C GLU A 15 41.75 21.69 -24.23
N ASP A 16 42.42 21.89 -23.09
CA ASP A 16 42.33 21.01 -21.91
C ASP A 16 40.87 20.90 -21.43
N LEU A 17 40.17 22.03 -21.27
CA LEU A 17 38.74 22.04 -20.90
C LEU A 17 37.85 21.35 -21.94
N SER A 18 38.19 21.41 -23.22
CA SER A 18 37.43 20.73 -24.27
C SER A 18 37.61 19.20 -24.21
N VAL A 19 38.80 18.73 -23.84
CA VAL A 19 39.06 17.29 -23.62
C VAL A 19 38.31 16.82 -22.39
N ASP A 20 38.47 17.51 -21.25
CA ASP A 20 37.76 17.19 -20.01
C ASP A 20 36.24 17.15 -20.21
N LEU A 21 35.68 18.12 -20.95
CA LEU A 21 34.25 18.18 -21.23
C LEU A 21 33.80 17.02 -22.11
N LYS A 22 34.64 16.53 -23.02
CA LYS A 22 34.34 15.35 -23.84
C LYS A 22 34.37 14.08 -22.99
N GLU A 23 35.41 13.89 -22.18
CA GLU A 23 35.51 12.75 -21.26
C GLU A 23 34.33 12.71 -20.28
N LYS A 24 33.96 13.86 -19.70
CA LYS A 24 32.80 13.95 -18.80
C LYS A 24 31.47 13.66 -19.48
N LYS A 25 31.32 13.97 -20.77
CA LYS A 25 30.15 13.59 -21.56
C LYS A 25 30.09 12.08 -21.79
N GLU A 26 31.20 11.47 -22.18
CA GLU A 26 31.30 10.02 -22.37
C GLU A 26 31.01 9.27 -21.04
N GLU A 27 31.60 9.72 -19.93
CA GLU A 27 31.30 9.19 -18.59
C GLU A 27 29.81 9.33 -18.22
N LEU A 28 29.18 10.47 -18.55
CA LEU A 28 27.76 10.69 -18.27
C LEU A 28 26.89 9.74 -19.09
N GLU A 29 27.18 9.55 -20.38
CA GLU A 29 26.47 8.61 -21.25
C GLU A 29 26.58 7.17 -20.74
N ASP A 30 27.77 6.76 -20.28
CA ASP A 30 27.99 5.45 -19.67
C ASP A 30 27.20 5.27 -18.36
N LEU A 31 27.17 6.30 -17.51
CA LEU A 31 26.39 6.29 -16.27
C LEU A 31 24.88 6.22 -16.53
N GLU A 32 24.38 6.96 -17.53
CA GLU A 32 22.98 6.91 -17.95
C GLU A 32 22.60 5.51 -18.48
N ALA A 33 23.47 4.90 -19.30
CA ALA A 33 23.28 3.54 -19.80
C ALA A 33 23.27 2.51 -18.65
N LEU A 34 24.19 2.64 -17.69
CA LEU A 34 24.22 1.78 -16.51
C LEU A 34 22.96 1.94 -15.66
N ASN A 35 22.51 3.17 -15.42
CA ASN A 35 21.30 3.45 -14.65
C ASN A 35 20.06 2.83 -15.31
N MET A 36 19.92 2.97 -16.63
CA MET A 36 18.84 2.32 -17.38
C MET A 36 18.87 0.80 -17.26
N ASN A 37 20.05 0.19 -17.35
CA ASN A 37 20.21 -1.26 -17.16
C ASN A 37 19.84 -1.72 -15.75
N LEU A 38 20.19 -0.95 -14.72
CA LEU A 38 19.81 -1.25 -13.33
C LEU A 38 18.31 -1.16 -13.13
N ILE A 39 17.65 -0.14 -13.68
CA ILE A 39 16.18 0.00 -13.65
C ILE A 39 15.50 -1.20 -14.32
N ILE A 40 16.00 -1.66 -15.47
CA ILE A 40 15.44 -2.82 -16.17
C ILE A 40 15.57 -4.08 -15.30
N LYS A 41 16.75 -4.32 -14.71
CA LYS A 41 16.98 -5.50 -13.84
C LYS A 41 16.15 -5.46 -12.56
N GLU A 42 16.02 -4.29 -11.95
CA GLU A 42 15.20 -4.08 -10.75
C GLU A 42 13.73 -4.38 -11.02
N ARG A 43 13.19 -3.87 -12.14
CA ARG A 43 11.83 -4.18 -12.58
C ARG A 43 11.62 -5.68 -12.81
N GLN A 44 12.51 -6.33 -13.54
CA GLN A 44 12.44 -7.78 -13.79
C GLN A 44 12.42 -8.58 -12.48
N SER A 45 13.34 -8.28 -11.55
CA SER A 45 13.39 -8.96 -10.26
C SER A 45 12.15 -8.67 -9.41
N ASN A 46 11.65 -7.44 -9.41
CA ASN A 46 10.43 -7.10 -8.70
C ASN A 46 9.22 -7.83 -9.29
N ASP A 47 9.10 -7.94 -10.61
CA ASP A 47 8.02 -8.68 -11.27
C ASP A 47 7.99 -10.15 -10.83
N GLU A 48 9.15 -10.84 -10.82
CA GLU A 48 9.27 -12.21 -10.31
C GLU A 48 8.84 -12.32 -8.83
N LEU A 49 9.24 -11.36 -7.98
CA LEU A 49 8.87 -11.32 -6.57
C LEU A 49 7.36 -11.07 -6.37
N GLN A 50 6.74 -10.23 -7.21
CA GLN A 50 5.30 -9.99 -7.19
C GLN A 50 4.53 -11.21 -7.66
N GLU A 51 4.98 -11.91 -8.71
CA GLU A 51 4.39 -13.17 -9.18
C GLU A 51 4.45 -14.24 -8.09
N ALA A 52 5.62 -14.46 -7.48
CA ALA A 52 5.76 -15.39 -6.37
C ALA A 52 4.84 -15.05 -5.19
N ARG A 53 4.66 -13.75 -4.90
CA ARG A 53 3.73 -13.30 -3.86
C ARG A 53 2.28 -13.60 -4.22
N LYS A 54 1.86 -13.30 -5.45
CA LYS A 54 0.50 -13.58 -5.94
C LYS A 54 0.20 -15.07 -5.84
N GLU A 55 1.14 -15.92 -6.23
CA GLU A 55 1.00 -17.37 -6.15
C GLU A 55 0.84 -17.84 -4.69
N LEU A 56 1.68 -17.34 -3.77
CA LEU A 56 1.54 -17.66 -2.34
C LEU A 56 0.20 -17.21 -1.77
N ILE A 57 -0.30 -16.03 -2.16
CA ILE A 57 -1.62 -15.54 -1.73
C ILE A 57 -2.72 -16.48 -2.24
N GLN A 58 -2.65 -16.91 -3.50
CA GLN A 58 -3.62 -17.80 -4.10
C GLN A 58 -3.63 -19.17 -3.39
N GLU A 59 -2.47 -19.76 -3.15
CA GLU A 59 -2.31 -21.04 -2.44
C GLU A 59 -2.80 -20.99 -0.98
N LEU A 60 -2.70 -19.83 -0.33
CA LEU A 60 -3.09 -19.65 1.08
C LEU A 60 -4.51 -19.08 1.26
N LYS A 61 -5.21 -18.73 0.17
CA LYS A 61 -6.51 -18.04 0.17
C LYS A 61 -7.58 -18.77 0.97
N ASP A 62 -7.67 -20.08 0.76
CA ASP A 62 -8.73 -20.92 1.35
C ASP A 62 -8.34 -21.47 2.73
N ASN A 63 -7.09 -21.27 3.16
CA ASN A 63 -6.56 -21.83 4.40
C ASN A 63 -6.53 -20.81 5.54
N GLN A 64 -7.70 -20.26 5.85
CA GLN A 64 -7.92 -19.21 6.85
C GLN A 64 -7.89 -19.70 8.31
N ASN A 65 -7.22 -20.83 8.57
CA ASN A 65 -6.95 -21.32 9.92
C ASN A 65 -6.37 -20.19 10.78
N ARG A 66 -6.47 -20.30 12.13
CA ARG A 66 -5.94 -19.31 13.11
C ARG A 66 -4.39 -19.19 13.11
N ALA A 67 -3.75 -19.41 11.97
CA ALA A 67 -2.33 -19.19 11.76
C ALA A 67 -1.99 -17.70 11.81
N VAL A 68 -0.79 -17.39 12.31
CA VAL A 68 -0.25 -16.04 12.39
C VAL A 68 -0.07 -15.41 11.00
N ILE A 69 0.40 -16.21 10.03
CA ILE A 69 0.54 -15.81 8.63
C ILE A 69 -0.64 -16.38 7.84
N ARG A 70 -1.42 -15.50 7.24
CA ARG A 70 -2.58 -15.85 6.39
C ARG A 70 -2.95 -14.69 5.48
N VAL A 71 -3.82 -14.95 4.51
CA VAL A 71 -4.32 -13.91 3.61
C VAL A 71 -5.29 -13.01 4.36
N LYS A 72 -5.03 -11.70 4.32
CA LYS A 72 -5.93 -10.64 4.75
C LYS A 72 -6.58 -10.03 3.52
N ARG A 73 -7.85 -9.67 3.63
CA ARG A 73 -8.60 -8.97 2.57
C ARG A 73 -8.65 -7.49 2.91
N MET A 74 -7.71 -6.72 2.35
CA MET A 74 -7.55 -5.30 2.64
C MET A 74 -8.77 -4.52 2.18
N GLY A 75 -9.35 -3.75 3.10
CA GLY A 75 -10.55 -2.97 2.82
C GLY A 75 -11.86 -3.73 2.95
N GLU A 76 -11.82 -5.00 3.36
CA GLU A 76 -13.02 -5.74 3.73
C GLU A 76 -13.45 -5.39 5.16
N LEU A 77 -14.74 -5.09 5.34
CA LEU A 77 -15.32 -4.83 6.65
C LEU A 77 -15.43 -6.11 7.47
N ASP A 78 -14.94 -6.03 8.71
CA ASP A 78 -15.27 -7.03 9.74
C ASP A 78 -16.76 -6.93 10.06
N PRO A 79 -17.56 -8.00 9.87
CA PRO A 79 -18.98 -7.99 10.21
C PRO A 79 -19.24 -7.98 11.73
N LYS A 80 -18.24 -8.34 12.56
CA LYS A 80 -18.43 -8.49 14.01
C LYS A 80 -18.87 -7.18 14.69
N PRO A 81 -18.24 -6.01 14.47
CA PRO A 81 -18.73 -4.74 15.02
C PRO A 81 -20.18 -4.41 14.64
N PHE A 82 -20.58 -4.71 13.39
CA PHE A 82 -21.97 -4.51 12.95
C PHE A 82 -22.93 -5.42 13.69
N HIS A 83 -22.54 -6.67 13.89
CA HIS A 83 -23.30 -7.66 14.63
C HIS A 83 -23.48 -7.29 16.10
N ASP A 84 -22.40 -6.87 16.76
CA ASP A 84 -22.43 -6.45 18.16
C ASP A 84 -23.27 -5.18 18.36
N ALA A 85 -23.26 -4.25 17.39
CA ALA A 85 -24.14 -3.09 17.38
C ALA A 85 -25.62 -3.46 17.16
N CYS A 86 -25.91 -4.40 16.25
CA CYS A 86 -27.26 -4.87 15.96
C CYS A 86 -27.87 -5.65 17.11
N LYS A 87 -27.09 -6.47 17.83
CA LYS A 87 -27.54 -7.21 19.03
C LYS A 87 -28.10 -6.33 20.14
N LYS A 88 -27.71 -5.04 20.19
CA LYS A 88 -28.25 -4.08 21.16
C LYS A 88 -29.64 -3.56 20.80
N LYS A 89 -30.13 -3.81 19.58
CA LYS A 89 -31.36 -3.21 19.03
C LYS A 89 -32.37 -4.23 18.51
N TYR A 90 -31.92 -5.43 18.16
CA TYR A 90 -32.71 -6.46 17.51
C TYR A 90 -32.66 -7.77 18.30
N THR A 91 -33.63 -8.65 18.04
CA THR A 91 -33.60 -10.05 18.51
C THR A 91 -32.37 -10.76 17.92
N ALA A 92 -31.98 -11.91 18.49
CA ALA A 92 -30.77 -12.62 18.03
C ALA A 92 -30.82 -12.98 16.54
N ASP A 93 -31.96 -13.49 16.06
CA ASP A 93 -32.17 -13.90 14.67
C ASP A 93 -32.16 -12.70 13.72
N ASP A 94 -32.85 -11.60 14.10
CA ASP A 94 -32.88 -10.37 13.30
C ASP A 94 -31.53 -9.63 13.31
N ALA A 95 -30.78 -9.71 14.41
CA ALA A 95 -29.51 -9.01 14.56
C ALA A 95 -28.49 -9.48 13.52
N ALA A 96 -28.42 -10.79 13.24
CA ALA A 96 -27.52 -11.35 12.25
C ALA A 96 -27.85 -10.85 10.84
N VAL A 97 -29.12 -10.92 10.45
CA VAL A 97 -29.59 -10.46 9.14
C VAL A 97 -29.35 -8.96 8.97
N LYS A 98 -29.71 -8.16 9.97
CA LYS A 98 -29.53 -6.69 9.93
C LYS A 98 -28.07 -6.30 9.93
N ALA A 99 -27.21 -6.99 10.69
CA ALA A 99 -25.78 -6.73 10.67
C ALA A 99 -25.19 -6.99 9.28
N CYS A 100 -25.55 -8.11 8.65
CA CYS A 100 -25.11 -8.45 7.29
C CYS A 100 -25.58 -7.40 6.28
N GLU A 101 -26.87 -7.03 6.27
CA GLU A 101 -27.41 -5.98 5.41
C GLU A 101 -26.65 -4.65 5.56
N LYS A 102 -26.34 -4.26 6.81
CA LYS A 102 -25.64 -3.00 7.09
C LYS A 102 -24.17 -3.06 6.69
N CYS A 103 -23.49 -4.17 6.98
CA CYS A 103 -22.09 -4.40 6.61
C CYS A 103 -21.93 -4.30 5.08
N THR A 104 -22.74 -5.04 4.32
CA THR A 104 -22.70 -5.02 2.84
C THR A 104 -22.98 -3.62 2.29
N LYS A 105 -24.01 -2.93 2.79
CA LYS A 105 -24.31 -1.55 2.37
C LYS A 105 -23.15 -0.60 2.62
N TRP A 106 -22.40 -0.79 3.70
CA TRP A 106 -21.20 0.01 3.96
C TRP A 106 -20.03 -0.41 3.10
N GLN A 107 -19.86 -1.70 2.84
CA GLN A 107 -18.86 -2.20 1.91
C GLN A 107 -19.04 -1.60 0.50
N ASP A 108 -20.28 -1.47 0.03
CA ASP A 108 -20.59 -0.84 -1.26
C ASP A 108 -20.27 0.66 -1.24
N LYS A 109 -20.57 1.35 -0.13
CA LYS A 109 -20.19 2.77 0.02
C LYS A 109 -18.69 2.98 0.00
N LEU A 110 -17.91 2.08 0.59
CA LEU A 110 -16.45 2.16 0.56
C LEU A 110 -15.87 2.09 -0.85
N ARG A 111 -16.60 1.47 -1.78
CA ARG A 111 -16.24 1.33 -3.20
C ARG A 111 -16.62 2.55 -4.05
N ASP A 112 -17.38 3.50 -3.51
CA ASP A 112 -17.78 4.72 -4.21
C ASP A 112 -16.57 5.66 -4.35
N SER A 113 -15.99 5.73 -5.56
CA SER A 113 -14.86 6.61 -5.85
C SER A 113 -15.19 8.09 -5.70
N ASN A 114 -16.47 8.49 -5.70
CA ASN A 114 -16.87 9.88 -5.45
C ASN A 114 -16.85 10.24 -3.96
N TRP A 115 -16.65 9.26 -3.06
CA TRP A 115 -16.58 9.49 -1.64
C TRP A 115 -15.15 9.32 -1.12
N PHE A 116 -14.50 10.46 -0.90
CA PHE A 116 -13.11 10.55 -0.44
C PHE A 116 -13.03 11.25 0.94
N PRO A 117 -13.40 10.56 2.03
CA PRO A 117 -13.46 11.15 3.37
C PRO A 117 -12.06 11.20 4.03
N PHE A 118 -11.10 11.86 3.40
CA PHE A 118 -9.73 11.97 3.91
C PHE A 118 -9.28 13.43 4.04
N VAL A 119 -8.37 13.67 4.97
CA VAL A 119 -7.68 14.95 5.19
C VAL A 119 -6.18 14.70 5.32
N ASN A 120 -5.38 15.69 4.94
CA ASN A 120 -3.94 15.65 5.17
C ASN A 120 -3.62 16.40 6.47
N VAL A 121 -2.96 15.71 7.39
CA VAL A 121 -2.57 16.24 8.71
C VAL A 121 -1.06 16.42 8.72
N LYS A 122 -0.59 17.59 9.13
CA LYS A 122 0.85 17.87 9.28
C LYS A 122 1.38 17.11 10.50
N VAL A 123 2.40 16.28 10.30
CA VAL A 123 3.02 15.43 11.35
C VAL A 123 4.47 15.80 11.65
N GLY A 124 5.11 16.61 10.80
CA GLY A 124 6.47 17.12 10.97
C GLY A 124 6.71 18.35 10.11
N ASP A 125 7.96 18.78 9.98
CA ASP A 125 8.33 19.83 9.03
C ASP A 125 8.20 19.29 7.61
N ASP A 126 7.28 19.87 6.84
CA ASP A 126 6.88 19.45 5.48
C ASP A 126 6.40 18.00 5.30
N GLU A 127 6.20 17.25 6.39
CA GLU A 127 5.60 15.92 6.37
C GLU A 127 4.09 15.96 6.64
N TYR A 128 3.33 15.37 5.72
CA TYR A 128 1.88 15.23 5.80
C TYR A 128 1.48 13.77 5.75
N LYS A 129 0.49 13.39 6.57
CA LYS A 129 -0.12 12.08 6.56
C LYS A 129 -1.59 12.18 6.20
N THR A 130 -2.04 11.31 5.30
CA THR A 130 -3.46 11.18 4.98
C THR A 130 -4.16 10.40 6.09
N GLU A 131 -5.21 10.99 6.66
CA GLU A 131 -6.03 10.39 7.71
C GLU A 131 -7.51 10.48 7.36
N VAL A 132 -8.33 9.65 7.98
CA VAL A 132 -9.80 9.69 7.79
C VAL A 132 -10.35 10.98 8.39
N ASN A 133 -11.16 11.70 7.61
CA ASN A 133 -11.83 12.90 8.06
C ASN A 133 -12.92 12.57 9.09
N GLU A 134 -12.64 12.80 10.38
CA GLU A 134 -13.63 12.56 11.44
C GLU A 134 -14.89 13.44 11.32
N ASN A 135 -14.79 14.56 10.61
CA ASN A 135 -15.91 15.47 10.37
C ASN A 135 -16.75 15.09 9.14
N ASP A 136 -16.44 13.99 8.44
CA ASP A 136 -17.25 13.53 7.31
C ASP A 136 -18.68 13.20 7.78
N GLU A 137 -19.68 13.79 7.10
CA GLU A 137 -21.08 13.64 7.50
C GLU A 137 -21.56 12.17 7.50
N LYS A 138 -21.11 11.35 6.54
CA LYS A 138 -21.54 9.94 6.47
C LYS A 138 -20.94 9.17 7.64
N LEU A 139 -19.68 9.43 8.00
CA LEU A 139 -19.00 8.81 9.14
C LEU A 139 -19.58 9.27 10.49
N ILE A 140 -19.88 10.56 10.66
CA ILE A 140 -20.57 11.05 11.86
C ILE A 140 -21.93 10.35 12.01
N ARG A 141 -22.72 10.29 10.94
CA ARG A 141 -24.02 9.60 10.96
C ARG A 141 -23.87 8.10 11.26
N LEU A 142 -22.80 7.46 10.80
CA LEU A 142 -22.49 6.07 11.12
C LEU A 142 -22.20 5.89 12.61
N ARG A 143 -21.26 6.67 13.13
CA ARG A 143 -20.83 6.66 14.53
C ARG A 143 -22.03 6.84 15.46
N ASN A 144 -22.89 7.83 15.18
CA ASN A 144 -24.09 8.09 15.97
C ASN A 144 -25.13 6.96 15.91
N LYS A 145 -25.28 6.29 14.75
CA LYS A 145 -26.30 5.24 14.57
C LYS A 145 -25.86 3.86 15.05
N MET A 146 -24.59 3.51 14.87
CA MET A 146 -24.07 2.16 15.06
C MET A 146 -23.00 2.06 16.14
N GLY A 147 -22.50 3.19 16.63
CA GLY A 147 -21.49 3.26 17.68
C GLY A 147 -20.06 3.30 17.14
N GLU A 148 -19.14 3.51 18.09
CA GLU A 148 -17.72 3.78 17.81
C GLU A 148 -16.99 2.60 17.17
N GLU A 149 -17.30 1.36 17.57
CA GLU A 149 -16.62 0.17 17.04
C GLU A 149 -16.91 -0.06 15.55
N VAL A 150 -18.13 0.28 15.10
CA VAL A 150 -18.49 0.23 13.68
C VAL A 150 -17.80 1.34 12.90
N TYR A 151 -17.71 2.55 13.48
CA TYR A 151 -16.94 3.64 12.89
C TYR A 151 -15.47 3.23 12.70
N LYS A 152 -14.81 2.71 13.74
CA LYS A 152 -13.40 2.26 13.67
C LYS A 152 -13.18 1.20 12.61
N ALA A 153 -14.09 0.24 12.49
CA ALA A 153 -14.03 -0.80 11.46
C ALA A 153 -14.11 -0.21 10.04
N VAL A 154 -15.01 0.76 9.83
CA VAL A 154 -15.16 1.47 8.55
C VAL A 154 -13.96 2.36 8.25
N ALA A 155 -13.45 3.11 9.24
CA ALA A 155 -12.25 3.94 9.09
C ALA A 155 -11.01 3.10 8.76
N LYS A 156 -10.84 1.95 9.42
CA LYS A 156 -9.76 1.00 9.11
C LYS A 156 -9.86 0.48 7.68
N ALA A 157 -11.05 0.06 7.25
CA ALA A 157 -11.25 -0.41 5.88
C ALA A 157 -11.02 0.70 4.83
N LEU A 158 -11.41 1.96 5.12
CA LEU A 158 -11.09 3.12 4.27
C LEU A 158 -9.58 3.30 4.10
N MET A 159 -8.83 3.28 5.21
CA MET A 159 -7.37 3.43 5.19
C MET A 159 -6.71 2.29 4.40
N GLU A 160 -7.15 1.04 4.63
CA GLU A 160 -6.64 -0.12 3.89
C GLU A 160 -6.95 -0.04 2.39
N LEU A 161 -8.14 0.40 1.98
CA LEU A 161 -8.44 0.63 0.57
C LEU A 161 -7.57 1.73 -0.02
N ASN A 162 -7.33 2.82 0.71
CA ASN A 162 -6.50 3.92 0.23
C ASN A 162 -5.03 3.49 0.03
N GLU A 163 -4.48 2.73 0.99
CA GLU A 163 -3.10 2.25 0.96
C GLU A 163 -2.87 1.18 -0.13
N TYR A 164 -3.78 0.21 -0.26
CA TYR A 164 -3.57 -0.94 -1.14
C TYR A 164 -4.19 -0.77 -2.53
N ASN A 165 -5.19 0.09 -2.68
CA ASN A 165 -5.93 0.28 -3.93
C ASN A 165 -6.73 1.59 -3.97
N GLY A 166 -6.08 2.73 -3.73
CA GLY A 166 -6.78 4.01 -3.57
C GLY A 166 -7.63 4.42 -4.77
N SER A 167 -7.18 4.13 -5.99
CA SER A 167 -7.91 4.43 -7.23
C SER A 167 -9.00 3.40 -7.54
N GLY A 168 -8.70 2.10 -7.39
CA GLY A 168 -9.62 1.03 -7.78
C GLY A 168 -10.70 0.73 -6.74
N ARG A 169 -10.46 1.03 -5.46
CA ARG A 169 -11.40 0.85 -4.33
C ARG A 169 -11.99 -0.56 -4.19
N TYR A 170 -11.39 -1.57 -4.81
CA TYR A 170 -11.75 -2.97 -4.61
C TYR A 170 -10.84 -3.62 -3.57
N ILE A 171 -11.38 -4.65 -2.91
CA ILE A 171 -10.68 -5.42 -1.87
C ILE A 171 -9.47 -6.13 -2.48
N VAL A 172 -8.30 -5.93 -1.88
CA VAL A 172 -7.05 -6.58 -2.32
C VAL A 172 -6.64 -7.66 -1.32
N PRO A 173 -6.45 -8.93 -1.74
CA PRO A 173 -5.87 -9.94 -0.88
C PRO A 173 -4.38 -9.66 -0.69
N GLU A 174 -3.90 -9.72 0.54
CA GLU A 174 -2.50 -9.51 0.88
C GLU A 174 -2.03 -10.55 1.91
N LEU A 175 -0.76 -10.96 1.81
CA LEU A 175 -0.17 -11.85 2.80
C LEU A 175 0.14 -11.05 4.07
N TRP A 176 -0.48 -11.41 5.19
CA TRP A 176 -0.43 -10.63 6.42
C TRP A 176 0.12 -11.41 7.60
N ASN A 177 0.94 -10.74 8.41
CA ASN A 177 1.36 -11.22 9.72
C ASN A 177 0.44 -10.61 10.78
N TYR A 178 -0.52 -11.39 11.27
CA TYR A 178 -1.49 -10.93 12.28
C TYR A 178 -0.92 -10.77 13.68
N LYS A 179 0.29 -11.30 13.95
CA LYS A 179 0.97 -11.09 15.23
C LYS A 179 1.65 -9.72 15.27
N GLU A 180 2.25 -9.31 14.16
CA GLU A 180 3.00 -8.04 14.06
C GLU A 180 2.19 -6.92 13.39
N ASP A 181 0.96 -7.20 12.98
CA ASP A 181 0.05 -6.31 12.24
C ASP A 181 0.72 -5.57 11.06
N ARG A 182 1.45 -6.35 10.25
CA ARG A 182 2.13 -5.84 9.05
C ARG A 182 2.04 -6.81 7.88
N ARG A 183 2.40 -6.32 6.70
CA ARG A 183 2.61 -7.17 5.52
C ARG A 183 3.63 -8.24 5.85
N ALA A 184 3.29 -9.50 5.56
CA ALA A 184 4.20 -10.60 5.72
C ALA A 184 5.20 -10.65 4.57
N THR A 185 6.41 -11.08 4.89
CA THR A 185 7.49 -11.35 3.93
C THR A 185 7.21 -12.62 3.14
N LEU A 186 7.83 -12.76 1.97
CA LEU A 186 7.78 -14.00 1.19
C LEU A 186 8.31 -15.20 2.00
N LYS A 187 9.37 -14.99 2.78
CA LYS A 187 9.94 -15.99 3.68
C LYS A 187 8.92 -16.52 4.70
N GLU A 188 8.19 -15.62 5.36
CA GLU A 188 7.11 -16.00 6.30
C GLU A 188 5.99 -16.78 5.57
N GLY A 189 5.63 -16.38 4.36
CA GLY A 189 4.67 -17.08 3.50
C GLY A 189 5.10 -18.49 3.12
N ILE A 190 6.35 -18.66 2.66
CA ILE A 190 6.93 -19.97 2.30
C ILE A 190 6.97 -20.88 3.52
N GLN A 191 7.43 -20.38 4.67
CA GLN A 191 7.43 -21.16 5.92
C GLN A 191 6.03 -21.61 6.32
N ARG A 192 5.02 -20.75 6.14
CA ARG A 192 3.60 -21.07 6.38
C ARG A 192 3.10 -22.15 5.41
N LEU A 193 3.46 -22.06 4.13
CA LEU A 193 3.09 -23.03 3.11
C LEU A 193 3.71 -24.41 3.39
N ILE A 194 5.00 -24.47 3.73
CA ILE A 194 5.68 -25.71 4.10
C ILE A 194 5.01 -26.37 5.32
N LYS A 195 4.72 -25.57 6.36
CA LYS A 195 3.99 -26.07 7.55
C LYS A 195 2.59 -26.57 7.21
N LEU A 196 1.93 -25.97 6.20
CA LEU A 196 0.61 -26.41 5.75
C LEU A 196 0.70 -27.77 5.09
N LYS A 197 1.64 -27.94 4.15
CA LYS A 197 1.81 -29.17 3.38
C LYS A 197 2.26 -30.35 4.24
N LYS A 198 3.00 -30.11 5.34
CA LYS A 198 3.37 -31.15 6.32
C LYS A 198 2.21 -31.65 7.21
N LYS A 199 1.08 -30.94 7.24
CA LYS A 199 -0.09 -31.30 8.04
C LYS A 199 -1.18 -32.02 7.24
N LYS A 200 -1.03 -32.08 5.92
CA LYS A 200 -1.83 -32.95 5.04
C LYS A 200 -1.12 -34.29 4.93
#